data_AF-A0AAU7DLY3-F1
#
_entry.id   AF-A0AAU7DLY3-F1
#
_cell.length_a   1.000
_cell.length_b   1.000
_cell.length_c   1.000
_cell.angle_alpha   90.00
_cell.angle_beta   90.00
_cell.angle_gamma   90.00
#
_symmetry.space_group_name_H-M   'P 1'
#
loop_
_entity.id
_entity.type
_entity.pdbx_description
1 polymer ?
#
loop_
_entity_poly.entity_id
_entity_poly.type
_entity_poly.pdbx_seq_one_letter_code
_entity_poly.pdbx_strand_id
1 'polypeptide(L)'
;MRPFAYGLIGLIVSTAVTVSSGFASPLNSKLLSLVPPGAEIVSGFENHPVGQPHEHGRLLLSTRNDRLDLDDWQALAGVDGKRVVDEVIEVAASSGGGRLTEHLLLVGGHFDAERIFKAALLNGAETTEYEAGTALLIKPFAREQGEMLDTRWLVILNDRIAMLGTEVMVRKALQRYATHADIDMPLMERLTQMRSDVTSWNVVVGSPITEESLVFTQPNSMLTRLIEGAELLMVGTRFGPKIRVDFSLHVRNDHAKGVLTEKAASFADVFAKEPPAVSGSQPQPQRPLGNLSFEADRIHGSVELSASEFERWNEQGGFARRLQEPISRGE
;
A
#
# COMPACT_ATOMS: atom_id res chain seq x y z
N MET A 1 -69.78 6.70 -35.58
CA MET A 1 -68.87 7.87 -35.58
C MET A 1 -68.10 7.88 -34.28
N ARG A 2 -66.78 7.68 -34.39
CA ARG A 2 -65.67 7.94 -33.45
C ARG A 2 -65.63 7.27 -32.05
N PRO A 3 -64.41 6.96 -31.56
CA PRO A 3 -64.14 6.00 -30.49
C PRO A 3 -63.76 6.68 -29.17
N PHE A 4 -63.92 5.98 -28.04
CA PHE A 4 -63.26 6.37 -26.79
C PHE A 4 -62.16 5.36 -26.46
N ALA A 5 -60.95 5.91 -26.35
CA ALA A 5 -59.69 5.22 -26.16
C ALA A 5 -59.56 4.71 -24.71
N TYR A 6 -59.21 3.45 -24.56
CA TYR A 6 -58.67 2.92 -23.31
C TYR A 6 -57.18 3.25 -23.25
N GLY A 7 -56.81 4.21 -22.39
CA GLY A 7 -55.43 4.49 -22.05
C GLY A 7 -54.86 3.38 -21.19
N LEU A 8 -54.01 2.53 -21.76
CA LEU A 8 -53.22 1.54 -21.05
C LEU A 8 -51.98 2.27 -20.47
N ILE A 9 -51.98 2.56 -19.17
CA ILE A 9 -50.79 3.04 -18.47
C ILE A 9 -49.91 1.81 -18.21
N GLY A 10 -48.89 1.63 -19.06
CA GLY A 10 -47.84 0.64 -18.85
C GLY A 10 -46.91 1.09 -17.72
N LEU A 11 -46.93 0.37 -16.61
CA LEU A 11 -45.99 0.52 -15.51
C LEU A 11 -44.64 -0.06 -15.95
N ILE A 12 -43.69 0.79 -16.36
CA ILE A 12 -42.30 0.38 -16.59
C ILE A 12 -41.64 0.22 -15.22
N VAL A 13 -41.56 -1.03 -14.75
CA VAL A 13 -40.71 -1.39 -13.61
C VAL A 13 -39.28 -1.45 -14.13
N SER A 14 -38.57 -0.33 -14.02
CA SER A 14 -37.13 -0.29 -14.28
C SER A 14 -36.41 -0.94 -13.11
N THR A 15 -36.11 -2.24 -13.22
CA THR A 15 -35.18 -2.92 -12.31
C THR A 15 -33.80 -2.32 -12.53
N ALA A 16 -33.44 -1.34 -11.70
CA ALA A 16 -32.07 -0.87 -11.58
C ALA A 16 -31.22 -2.05 -11.09
N VAL A 17 -30.51 -2.70 -12.03
CA VAL A 17 -29.40 -3.58 -11.70
C VAL A 17 -28.33 -2.69 -11.08
N THR A 18 -28.33 -2.60 -9.77
CA THR A 18 -27.17 -2.11 -9.03
C THR A 18 -26.09 -3.16 -9.24
N VAL A 19 -25.20 -2.91 -10.19
CA VAL A 19 -23.92 -3.60 -10.24
C VAL A 19 -23.22 -3.18 -8.96
N SER A 20 -23.33 -4.01 -7.91
CA SER A 20 -22.46 -3.91 -6.75
C SER A 20 -21.06 -4.14 -7.28
N SER A 21 -20.34 -3.06 -7.57
CA SER A 21 -18.89 -3.10 -7.74
C SER A 21 -18.36 -3.79 -6.49
N GLY A 22 -17.90 -5.03 -6.64
CA GLY A 22 -17.29 -5.77 -5.54
C GLY A 22 -16.14 -4.92 -5.03
N PHE A 23 -16.28 -4.39 -3.83
CA PHE A 23 -15.21 -3.61 -3.24
C PHE A 23 -14.05 -4.56 -2.94
N ALA A 24 -12.90 -4.22 -3.50
CA ALA A 24 -11.60 -4.73 -3.14
C ALA A 24 -11.40 -4.70 -1.62
N SER A 25 -11.09 -5.85 -1.04
CA SER A 25 -10.75 -5.99 0.38
C SER A 25 -9.33 -6.51 0.47
N PRO A 26 -8.48 -5.97 1.37
CA PRO A 26 -7.14 -6.51 1.60
C PRO A 26 -7.15 -8.04 1.77
N LEU A 27 -8.16 -8.59 2.45
CA LEU A 27 -8.28 -10.02 2.72
C LEU A 27 -8.52 -10.89 1.47
N ASN A 28 -8.91 -10.30 0.35
CA ASN A 28 -9.09 -11.02 -0.92
C ASN A 28 -7.81 -11.09 -1.76
N SER A 29 -6.72 -10.46 -1.28
CA SER A 29 -5.41 -10.53 -1.91
C SER A 29 -4.92 -11.96 -2.02
N LYS A 30 -4.49 -12.32 -3.24
CA LYS A 30 -3.83 -13.62 -3.47
C LYS A 30 -2.37 -13.60 -3.02
N LEU A 31 -1.78 -12.41 -2.91
CA LEU A 31 -0.39 -12.20 -2.55
C LEU A 31 -0.15 -12.31 -1.04
N LEU A 32 -1.17 -12.07 -0.19
CA LEU A 32 -1.03 -12.13 1.27
C LEU A 32 -0.51 -13.48 1.79
N SER A 33 -0.88 -14.58 1.15
CA SER A 33 -0.37 -15.92 1.50
C SER A 33 1.15 -16.02 1.36
N LEU A 34 1.76 -15.18 0.52
CA LEU A 34 3.20 -15.19 0.23
C LEU A 34 4.01 -14.31 1.17
N VAL A 35 3.35 -13.43 1.94
CA VAL A 35 4.01 -12.57 2.93
C VAL A 35 4.63 -13.47 4.03
N PRO A 36 5.94 -13.40 4.25
CA PRO A 36 6.57 -14.21 5.29
C PRO A 36 6.05 -13.85 6.70
N PRO A 37 5.90 -14.84 7.60
CA PRO A 37 5.52 -14.58 8.99
C PRO A 37 6.49 -13.65 9.69
N GLY A 38 5.96 -12.83 10.60
CA GLY A 38 6.76 -11.93 11.42
C GLY A 38 7.19 -10.64 10.71
N ALA A 39 6.69 -10.35 9.51
CA ALA A 39 6.94 -9.07 8.85
C ALA A 39 6.48 -7.89 9.70
N GLU A 40 7.38 -6.92 9.89
CA GLU A 40 7.13 -5.72 10.68
C GLU A 40 6.39 -4.64 9.90
N ILE A 41 6.59 -4.56 8.58
CA ILE A 41 5.85 -3.65 7.70
C ILE A 41 5.26 -4.47 6.57
N VAL A 42 3.94 -4.34 6.37
CA VAL A 42 3.23 -4.90 5.22
C VAL A 42 2.29 -3.84 4.68
N SER A 43 2.53 -3.43 3.45
CA SER A 43 1.82 -2.32 2.81
C SER A 43 1.38 -2.73 1.42
N GLY A 44 0.10 -2.59 1.10
CA GLY A 44 -0.46 -3.12 -0.12
C GLY A 44 -1.46 -2.20 -0.79
N PHE A 45 -1.61 -2.35 -2.09
CA PHE A 45 -2.66 -1.67 -2.84
C PHE A 45 -3.11 -2.48 -4.04
N GLU A 46 -4.39 -2.31 -4.37
CA GLU A 46 -4.96 -2.80 -5.61
C GLU A 46 -4.92 -1.69 -6.66
N ASN A 47 -4.58 -2.08 -7.88
CA ASN A 47 -4.50 -1.21 -9.04
C ASN A 47 -5.68 -1.50 -9.95
N HIS A 48 -6.69 -0.62 -9.94
CA HIS A 48 -7.89 -0.82 -10.75
C HIS A 48 -7.80 -0.01 -12.05
N PRO A 49 -8.01 -0.65 -13.22
CA PRO A 49 -7.95 0.05 -14.50
C PRO A 49 -9.17 0.94 -14.80
N VAL A 50 -10.22 0.94 -13.96
CA VAL A 50 -11.50 1.57 -14.30
C VAL A 50 -11.64 2.96 -13.66
N GLY A 51 -11.46 4.00 -14.49
CA GLY A 51 -11.98 5.35 -14.25
C GLY A 51 -11.08 6.32 -13.50
N GLN A 52 -10.00 5.87 -12.84
CA GLN A 52 -9.08 6.74 -12.10
C GLN A 52 -7.61 6.27 -12.21
N PRO A 53 -6.95 6.47 -13.36
CA PRO A 53 -5.58 5.98 -13.62
C PRO A 53 -4.48 6.56 -12.69
N HIS A 54 -4.80 7.42 -11.73
CA HIS A 54 -3.83 8.25 -11.01
C HIS A 54 -3.87 8.14 -9.47
N GLU A 55 -4.71 7.29 -8.90
CA GLU A 55 -4.97 7.30 -7.45
C GLU A 55 -4.43 6.07 -6.69
N HIS A 56 -3.93 5.04 -7.39
CA HIS A 56 -3.52 3.78 -6.77
C HIS A 56 -2.13 3.84 -6.11
N GLY A 57 -1.99 3.14 -4.97
CA GLY A 57 -0.72 3.01 -4.26
C GLY A 57 -0.21 4.27 -3.56
N ARG A 58 -1.02 5.31 -3.50
CA ARG A 58 -0.73 6.44 -2.63
C ARG A 58 -0.84 5.99 -1.17
N LEU A 59 -0.09 6.66 -0.30
CA LEU A 59 -0.06 6.38 1.14
C LEU A 59 0.60 5.08 1.59
N LEU A 60 1.46 4.46 0.79
CA LEU A 60 2.24 3.33 1.31
C LEU A 60 3.29 3.81 2.30
N LEU A 61 3.26 3.22 3.49
CA LEU A 61 4.29 3.29 4.50
C LEU A 61 5.29 2.19 4.17
N SER A 62 6.44 2.57 3.62
CA SER A 62 7.44 1.61 3.21
C SER A 62 8.85 2.08 3.55
N THR A 63 9.78 1.13 3.55
CA THR A 63 11.19 1.43 3.75
C THR A 63 11.80 1.98 2.48
N ARG A 64 13.03 2.49 2.58
CA ARG A 64 13.76 2.95 1.39
C ARG A 64 13.98 1.82 0.40
N ASN A 65 14.28 0.61 0.88
CA ASN A 65 14.55 -0.53 0.01
C ASN A 65 13.30 -0.98 -0.74
N ASP A 66 12.13 -1.03 -0.07
CA ASP A 66 10.86 -1.36 -0.73
C ASP A 66 10.54 -0.40 -1.88
N ARG A 67 10.78 0.90 -1.66
CA ARG A 67 10.57 1.92 -2.69
C ARG A 67 11.51 1.74 -3.89
N LEU A 68 12.78 1.42 -3.63
CA LEU A 68 13.74 1.13 -4.70
C LEU A 68 13.34 -0.12 -5.48
N ASP A 69 12.88 -1.17 -4.79
CA ASP A 69 12.35 -2.37 -5.42
C ASP A 69 11.16 -2.07 -6.33
N LEU A 70 10.21 -1.25 -5.88
CA LEU A 70 9.07 -0.86 -6.71
C LEU A 70 9.50 -0.10 -7.96
N ASP A 71 10.41 0.87 -7.82
CA ASP A 71 10.94 1.66 -8.95
C ASP A 71 11.71 0.76 -9.94
N ASP A 72 12.49 -0.20 -9.43
CA ASP A 72 13.23 -1.18 -10.24
C ASP A 72 12.32 -2.15 -10.96
N TRP A 73 11.31 -2.67 -10.27
CA TRP A 73 10.29 -3.51 -10.88
C TRP A 73 9.61 -2.78 -12.05
N GLN A 74 9.22 -1.53 -11.86
CA GLN A 74 8.60 -0.74 -12.93
C GLN A 74 9.54 -0.55 -14.13
N ALA A 75 10.83 -0.33 -13.88
CA ALA A 75 11.83 -0.21 -14.93
C ALA A 75 12.03 -1.55 -15.67
N LEU A 76 12.18 -2.66 -14.94
CA LEU A 76 12.39 -4.00 -15.48
C LEU A 76 11.17 -4.50 -16.28
N ALA A 77 9.98 -4.39 -15.71
CA ALA A 77 8.74 -4.79 -16.38
C ALA A 77 8.36 -3.84 -17.53
N GLY A 78 8.94 -2.64 -17.60
CA GLY A 78 8.67 -1.64 -18.64
C GLY A 78 8.84 -2.14 -20.08
N VAL A 79 9.67 -3.17 -20.29
CA VAL A 79 9.88 -3.80 -21.61
C VAL A 79 8.68 -4.62 -22.09
N ASP A 80 7.82 -5.07 -21.17
CA ASP A 80 6.58 -5.76 -21.46
C ASP A 80 5.44 -4.74 -21.65
N GLY A 81 5.07 -4.53 -22.91
CA GLY A 81 3.99 -3.62 -23.30
C GLY A 81 2.58 -4.17 -23.06
N LYS A 82 2.45 -5.45 -22.69
CA LYS A 82 1.16 -6.10 -22.36
C LYS A 82 0.99 -6.32 -20.87
N ARG A 83 1.96 -5.87 -20.06
CA ARG A 83 1.91 -6.07 -18.61
C ARG A 83 0.63 -5.50 -18.02
N VAL A 84 0.08 -6.23 -17.06
CA VAL A 84 -1.00 -5.76 -16.19
C VAL A 84 -0.51 -5.90 -14.77
N VAL A 85 -0.69 -4.87 -13.96
CA VAL A 85 -0.44 -4.93 -12.52
C VAL A 85 -1.80 -4.77 -11.85
N ASP A 86 -2.25 -5.81 -11.17
CA ASP A 86 -3.53 -5.85 -10.45
C ASP A 86 -3.34 -5.47 -8.97
N GLU A 87 -2.23 -5.88 -8.37
CA GLU A 87 -1.96 -5.71 -6.95
C GLU A 87 -0.46 -5.64 -6.68
N VAL A 88 -0.08 -4.89 -5.65
CA VAL A 88 1.29 -4.87 -5.11
C VAL A 88 1.26 -4.94 -3.59
N ILE A 89 2.17 -5.72 -3.00
CA ILE A 89 2.46 -5.72 -1.56
C ILE A 89 3.96 -5.50 -1.36
N GLU A 90 4.32 -4.51 -0.55
CA GLU A 90 5.66 -4.24 -0.05
C GLU A 90 5.77 -4.81 1.38
N VAL A 91 6.87 -5.51 1.65
CA VAL A 91 7.12 -6.19 2.91
C VAL A 91 8.52 -5.87 3.38
N ALA A 92 8.65 -5.33 4.60
CA ALA A 92 9.94 -5.19 5.25
C ALA A 92 10.00 -6.00 6.55
N ALA A 93 11.14 -6.63 6.77
CA ALA A 93 11.41 -7.43 7.95
C ALA A 93 12.82 -7.25 8.52
N SER A 94 13.00 -7.56 9.80
CA SER A 94 14.32 -7.50 10.42
C SER A 94 15.19 -8.72 10.11
N SER A 95 16.48 -8.48 9.87
CA SER A 95 17.50 -9.52 9.60
C SER A 95 18.16 -10.04 10.89
N GLY A 96 17.43 -10.23 11.98
CA GLY A 96 17.99 -10.70 13.27
C GLY A 96 19.05 -9.79 13.94
N GLY A 97 19.60 -8.79 13.23
CA GLY A 97 20.58 -7.81 13.68
C GLY A 97 19.99 -6.44 14.04
N GLY A 98 18.67 -6.34 14.16
CA GLY A 98 18.00 -5.13 14.64
C GLY A 98 17.85 -4.00 13.60
N ARG A 99 17.87 -4.31 12.30
CA ARG A 99 17.53 -3.38 11.21
C ARG A 99 16.55 -4.03 10.25
N LEU A 100 15.62 -3.25 9.67
CA LEU A 100 14.73 -3.70 8.58
C LEU A 100 15.49 -3.74 7.24
N THR A 101 16.42 -4.67 7.12
CA THR A 101 17.19 -4.86 5.87
C THR A 101 16.59 -5.91 4.97
N GLU A 102 15.75 -6.81 5.48
CA GLU A 102 15.05 -7.77 4.64
C GLU A 102 13.84 -7.09 4.02
N HIS A 103 13.71 -7.21 2.71
CA HIS A 103 12.60 -6.60 1.97
C HIS A 103 12.14 -7.51 0.85
N LEU A 104 10.88 -7.35 0.47
CA LEU A 104 10.18 -8.11 -0.55
C LEU A 104 9.03 -7.31 -1.13
N LEU A 105 9.09 -7.11 -2.44
CA LEU A 105 8.00 -6.66 -3.29
C LEU A 105 7.32 -7.88 -3.92
N LEU A 106 6.00 -7.99 -3.71
CA LEU A 106 5.12 -8.93 -4.38
C LEU A 106 4.24 -8.16 -5.35
N VAL A 107 4.14 -8.64 -6.59
CA VAL A 107 3.31 -8.02 -7.63
C VAL A 107 2.43 -9.07 -8.28
N GLY A 108 1.12 -8.88 -8.21
CA GLY A 108 0.11 -9.72 -8.86
C GLY A 108 -0.33 -9.07 -10.16
N GLY A 109 -0.46 -9.87 -11.22
CA GLY A 109 -0.85 -9.33 -12.52
C GLY A 109 -0.70 -10.29 -13.68
N HIS A 110 -0.23 -9.76 -14.81
CA HIS A 110 0.15 -10.54 -15.99
C HIS A 110 1.45 -9.99 -16.58
N PHE A 111 2.45 -10.86 -16.77
CA PHE A 111 3.80 -10.48 -17.17
C PHE A 111 4.37 -11.45 -18.20
N ASP A 112 5.03 -10.95 -19.23
CA ASP A 112 5.85 -11.75 -20.15
C ASP A 112 7.24 -11.99 -19.52
N ALA A 113 7.36 -13.07 -18.74
CA ALA A 113 8.59 -13.37 -18.01
C ALA A 113 9.79 -13.57 -18.94
N GLU A 114 9.60 -14.27 -20.07
CA GLU A 114 10.66 -14.52 -21.04
C GLU A 114 11.22 -13.20 -21.59
N ARG A 115 10.33 -12.27 -21.96
CA ARG A 115 10.73 -10.96 -22.49
C ARG A 115 11.46 -10.13 -21.44
N ILE A 116 10.97 -10.11 -20.20
CA ILE A 116 11.60 -9.38 -19.09
C ILE A 116 13.00 -9.97 -18.81
N PHE A 117 13.12 -11.30 -18.70
CA PHE A 117 14.38 -11.98 -18.44
C PHE A 117 15.38 -11.78 -19.56
N LYS A 118 14.96 -11.95 -20.82
CA LYS A 118 15.80 -11.71 -21.98
C LYS A 118 16.34 -10.27 -22.00
N ALA A 119 15.49 -9.28 -21.73
CA ALA A 119 15.93 -7.89 -21.69
C ALA A 119 16.91 -7.63 -20.54
N ALA A 120 16.66 -8.17 -19.34
CA ALA A 120 17.56 -8.02 -18.20
C ALA A 120 18.95 -8.64 -18.48
N LEU A 121 18.98 -9.85 -19.04
CA LEU A 121 20.21 -10.54 -19.44
C LEU A 121 21.01 -9.76 -20.49
N LEU A 122 20.33 -9.20 -21.50
CA LEU A 122 20.97 -8.33 -22.50
C LEU A 122 21.58 -7.05 -21.90
N ASN A 123 21.09 -6.62 -20.73
CA ASN A 123 21.62 -5.48 -19.98
C ASN A 123 22.60 -5.88 -18.87
N GLY A 124 23.08 -7.14 -18.88
CA GLY A 124 24.14 -7.60 -17.97
C GLY A 124 23.65 -8.12 -16.62
N ALA A 125 22.34 -8.37 -16.45
CA ALA A 125 21.86 -9.16 -15.33
C ALA A 125 22.38 -10.60 -15.43
N GLU A 126 22.52 -11.26 -14.28
CA GLU A 126 22.88 -12.66 -14.19
C GLU A 126 21.66 -13.48 -13.77
N THR A 127 21.76 -14.81 -13.85
CA THR A 127 20.73 -15.73 -13.35
C THR A 127 21.32 -16.71 -12.36
N THR A 128 20.47 -17.24 -11.50
CA THR A 128 20.79 -18.35 -10.62
C THR A 128 19.63 -19.33 -10.60
N GLU A 129 19.93 -20.61 -10.41
CA GLU A 129 18.93 -21.66 -10.30
C GLU A 129 18.52 -21.84 -8.84
N TYR A 130 17.24 -22.10 -8.62
CA TYR A 130 16.66 -22.54 -7.35
C TYR A 130 15.75 -23.75 -7.60
N GLU A 131 15.23 -24.36 -6.53
CA GLU A 131 14.55 -25.66 -6.60
C GLU A 131 13.41 -25.75 -7.63
N ALA A 132 12.71 -24.64 -7.91
CA ALA A 132 11.56 -24.62 -8.81
C ALA A 132 11.75 -23.77 -10.08
N GLY A 133 12.97 -23.28 -10.36
CA GLY A 133 13.27 -22.55 -11.59
C GLY A 133 14.44 -21.59 -11.50
N THR A 134 14.41 -20.55 -12.34
CA THR A 134 15.49 -19.57 -12.46
C THR A 134 15.09 -18.23 -11.83
N ALA A 135 15.99 -17.63 -11.06
CA ALA A 135 15.89 -16.27 -10.55
C ALA A 135 16.88 -15.36 -11.31
N LEU A 136 16.46 -14.12 -11.59
CA LEU A 136 17.36 -13.07 -12.03
C LEU A 136 18.06 -12.44 -10.82
N LEU A 137 19.35 -12.20 -10.96
CA LEU A 137 20.16 -11.46 -10.01
C LEU A 137 20.19 -9.98 -10.40
N ILE A 138 19.46 -9.17 -9.64
CA ILE A 138 19.33 -7.74 -9.84
C ILE A 138 20.32 -7.02 -8.93
N LYS A 139 21.45 -6.62 -9.51
CA LYS A 139 22.42 -5.74 -8.84
C LYS A 139 21.80 -4.35 -8.64
N PRO A 140 22.18 -3.60 -7.60
CA PRO A 140 21.76 -2.21 -7.44
C PRO A 140 22.07 -1.40 -8.71
N PHE A 141 21.13 -0.57 -9.14
CA PHE A 141 21.35 0.25 -10.33
C PHE A 141 22.33 1.39 -10.03
N ALA A 142 22.91 1.98 -11.07
CA ALA A 142 23.90 3.05 -10.91
C ALA A 142 23.40 4.22 -10.03
N ARG A 143 22.09 4.51 -10.07
CA ARG A 143 21.46 5.56 -9.26
C ARG A 143 21.36 5.23 -7.76
N GLU A 144 21.54 3.96 -7.39
CA GLU A 144 21.45 3.43 -6.01
C GLU A 144 22.82 3.04 -5.45
N GLN A 145 23.90 3.25 -6.21
CA GLN A 145 25.25 2.91 -5.78
C GLN A 145 25.63 3.67 -4.52
N GLY A 146 25.85 2.91 -3.43
CA GLY A 146 26.19 3.42 -2.10
C GLY A 146 25.03 3.45 -1.10
N GLU A 147 23.80 3.19 -1.56
CA GLU A 147 22.59 3.18 -0.71
C GLU A 147 22.03 1.78 -0.52
N MET A 148 22.01 0.99 -1.59
CA MET A 148 21.64 -0.42 -1.59
C MET A 148 22.83 -1.22 -2.09
N LEU A 149 23.27 -2.18 -1.29
CA LEU A 149 24.47 -2.98 -1.60
C LEU A 149 24.11 -4.42 -1.99
N ASP A 150 22.87 -4.83 -1.71
CA ASP A 150 22.45 -6.21 -1.86
C ASP A 150 22.06 -6.52 -3.31
N THR A 151 22.51 -7.68 -3.78
CA THR A 151 21.96 -8.27 -5.00
C THR A 151 20.62 -8.89 -4.65
N ARG A 152 19.59 -8.47 -5.38
CA ARG A 152 18.22 -8.92 -5.16
C ARG A 152 17.85 -10.02 -6.14
N TRP A 153 16.88 -10.82 -5.75
CA TRP A 153 16.30 -11.85 -6.60
C TRP A 153 15.03 -11.32 -7.23
N LEU A 154 14.90 -11.46 -8.56
CA LEU A 154 13.63 -11.34 -9.26
C LEU A 154 13.19 -12.71 -9.75
N VAL A 155 11.99 -13.12 -9.35
CA VAL A 155 11.33 -14.35 -9.80
C VAL A 155 9.94 -14.00 -10.32
N ILE A 156 9.56 -14.56 -11.47
CA ILE A 156 8.20 -14.45 -12.03
C ILE A 156 7.60 -15.84 -12.12
N LEU A 157 6.55 -16.10 -11.35
CA LEU A 157 5.85 -17.37 -11.30
C LEU A 157 4.64 -17.34 -12.23
N ASN A 158 4.61 -18.31 -13.15
CA ASN A 158 3.49 -18.59 -14.04
C ASN A 158 2.95 -17.35 -14.78
N ASP A 159 3.81 -16.37 -15.10
CA ASP A 159 3.42 -15.11 -15.76
C ASP A 159 2.37 -14.29 -14.99
N ARG A 160 2.24 -14.51 -13.67
CA ARG A 160 1.18 -13.92 -12.82
C ARG A 160 1.66 -13.26 -11.55
N ILE A 161 2.74 -13.75 -10.95
CA ILE A 161 3.25 -13.24 -9.69
C ILE A 161 4.73 -12.92 -9.87
N ALA A 162 5.11 -11.66 -9.70
CA ALA A 162 6.51 -11.28 -9.60
C ALA A 162 6.90 -11.09 -8.12
N MET A 163 8.09 -11.54 -7.77
CA MET A 163 8.70 -11.38 -6.46
C MET A 163 10.07 -10.73 -6.65
N LEU A 164 10.30 -9.57 -6.05
CA LEU A 164 11.58 -8.87 -6.06
C LEU A 164 12.00 -8.58 -4.64
N GLY A 165 13.24 -8.84 -4.27
CA GLY A 165 13.76 -8.42 -2.97
C GLY A 165 15.00 -9.19 -2.56
N THR A 166 15.31 -9.17 -1.27
CA THR A 166 16.40 -9.97 -0.69
C THR A 166 16.23 -11.46 -0.98
N GLU A 167 17.34 -12.18 -1.19
CA GLU A 167 17.32 -13.64 -1.44
C GLU A 167 16.52 -14.38 -0.35
N VAL A 168 16.74 -14.02 0.92
CA VAL A 168 16.09 -14.67 2.07
C VAL A 168 14.57 -14.52 1.99
N MET A 169 14.06 -13.31 1.71
CA MET A 169 12.61 -13.08 1.64
C MET A 169 11.97 -13.71 0.41
N VAL A 170 12.64 -13.65 -0.76
CA VAL A 170 12.14 -14.30 -1.98
C VAL A 170 12.07 -15.81 -1.79
N ARG A 171 13.08 -16.43 -1.18
CA ARG A 171 13.05 -17.87 -0.87
C ARG A 171 11.92 -18.24 0.11
N LYS A 172 11.69 -17.43 1.15
CA LYS A 172 10.56 -17.63 2.07
C LYS A 172 9.22 -17.55 1.33
N ALA A 173 9.03 -16.56 0.46
CA ALA A 173 7.82 -16.42 -0.34
C ALA A 173 7.62 -17.59 -1.31
N LEU A 174 8.68 -18.07 -1.96
CA LEU A 174 8.65 -19.25 -2.83
C LEU A 174 8.29 -20.52 -2.06
N GLN A 175 8.85 -20.71 -0.87
CA GLN A 175 8.50 -21.83 -0.01
C GLN A 175 7.01 -21.80 0.33
N ARG A 176 6.49 -20.63 0.71
CA ARG A 176 5.07 -20.43 1.04
C ARG A 176 4.16 -20.69 -0.16
N TYR A 177 4.56 -20.26 -1.35
CA TYR A 177 3.88 -20.58 -2.60
C TYR A 177 3.83 -22.10 -2.84
N ALA A 178 4.96 -22.79 -2.72
CA ALA A 178 5.05 -24.23 -2.95
C ALA A 178 4.21 -25.04 -1.94
N THR A 179 4.19 -24.62 -0.67
CA THR A 179 3.44 -25.31 0.38
C THR A 179 1.98 -24.86 0.48
N HIS A 180 1.52 -23.93 -0.36
CA HIS A 180 0.18 -23.33 -0.28
C HIS A 180 -0.12 -22.82 1.13
N ALA A 181 0.82 -22.09 1.72
CA ALA A 181 0.72 -21.64 3.11
C ALA A 181 -0.45 -20.67 3.31
N ASP A 182 -1.12 -20.76 4.46
CA ASP A 182 -2.11 -19.77 4.89
C ASP A 182 -1.44 -18.43 5.25
N ILE A 183 -2.23 -17.35 5.22
CA ILE A 183 -1.80 -16.02 5.66
C ILE A 183 -1.32 -16.09 7.12
N ASP A 184 -0.24 -15.36 7.43
CA ASP A 184 0.24 -15.26 8.81
C ASP A 184 -0.88 -14.77 9.75
N MET A 185 -1.14 -15.51 10.83
CA MET A 185 -2.33 -15.30 11.66
C MET A 185 -2.39 -13.90 12.29
N PRO A 186 -1.30 -13.34 12.86
CA PRO A 186 -1.30 -11.96 13.34
C PRO A 186 -1.59 -10.93 12.24
N LEU A 187 -1.07 -11.13 11.02
CA LEU A 187 -1.36 -10.24 9.89
C LEU A 187 -2.85 -10.33 9.49
N MET A 188 -3.39 -11.55 9.40
CA MET A 188 -4.80 -11.78 9.10
C MET A 188 -5.70 -11.08 10.13
N GLU A 189 -5.45 -11.26 11.42
CA GLU A 189 -6.22 -10.60 12.49
C GLU A 189 -6.22 -9.08 12.37
N ARG A 190 -5.06 -8.47 12.05
CA ARG A 190 -4.93 -7.02 11.83
C ARG A 190 -5.74 -6.58 10.61
N LEU A 191 -5.63 -7.30 9.51
CA LEU A 191 -6.37 -6.97 8.28
C LEU A 191 -7.88 -7.14 8.44
N THR A 192 -8.36 -8.08 9.27
CA THR A 192 -9.81 -8.21 9.56
C THR A 192 -10.39 -7.02 10.32
N GLN A 193 -9.55 -6.22 10.98
CA GLN A 193 -9.98 -4.98 11.64
C GLN A 193 -10.07 -3.80 10.66
N MET A 194 -9.49 -3.92 9.46
CA MET A 194 -9.63 -2.91 8.42
C MET A 194 -10.99 -3.04 7.74
N ARG A 195 -11.49 -1.91 7.23
CA ARG A 195 -12.70 -1.93 6.42
C ARG A 195 -12.44 -2.68 5.12
N SER A 196 -13.44 -3.45 4.67
CA SER A 196 -13.33 -4.28 3.48
C SER A 196 -13.36 -3.51 2.16
N ASP A 197 -13.51 -2.18 2.18
CA ASP A 197 -13.62 -1.32 1.00
C ASP A 197 -12.40 -0.41 0.78
N VAL A 198 -11.30 -0.66 1.50
CA VAL A 198 -10.04 0.06 1.30
C VAL A 198 -9.24 -0.56 0.15
N THR A 199 -8.65 0.30 -0.69
CA THR A 199 -7.89 -0.09 -1.89
C THR A 199 -6.37 0.13 -1.74
N SER A 200 -5.96 0.85 -0.70
CA SER A 200 -4.56 0.99 -0.26
C SER A 200 -4.52 0.82 1.25
N TRP A 201 -3.55 0.07 1.79
CA TRP A 201 -3.52 -0.27 3.20
C TRP A 201 -2.10 -0.50 3.70
N ASN A 202 -1.92 -0.32 5.01
CA ASN A 202 -0.64 -0.46 5.69
C ASN A 202 -0.85 -1.11 7.06
N VAL A 203 0.01 -2.05 7.39
CA VAL A 203 0.15 -2.65 8.72
C VAL A 203 1.60 -2.46 9.15
N VAL A 204 1.82 -1.64 10.18
CA VAL A 204 3.15 -1.31 10.70
C VAL A 204 3.21 -1.68 12.17
N VAL A 205 4.06 -2.66 12.49
CA VAL A 205 4.40 -3.01 13.87
C VAL A 205 5.33 -1.93 14.41
N GLY A 206 4.97 -1.32 15.52
CA GLY A 206 5.74 -0.25 16.13
C GLY A 206 6.94 -0.77 16.92
N SER A 207 8.12 -0.28 16.56
CA SER A 207 9.39 -0.51 17.23
C SER A 207 10.35 0.65 16.91
N PRO A 208 11.41 0.89 17.71
CA PRO A 208 12.43 1.89 17.36
C PRO A 208 13.04 1.64 15.97
N ILE A 209 13.19 0.38 15.59
CA ILE A 209 13.78 -0.02 14.31
C ILE A 209 12.88 0.37 13.14
N THR A 210 11.57 0.13 13.26
CA THR A 210 10.59 0.49 12.21
C THR A 210 10.45 2.01 12.10
N GLU A 211 10.52 2.73 13.21
CA GLU A 211 10.46 4.20 13.24
C GLU A 211 11.64 4.82 12.47
N GLU A 212 12.86 4.28 12.63
CA GLU A 212 14.06 4.73 11.92
C GLU A 212 14.11 4.31 10.45
N SER A 213 13.44 3.20 10.09
CA SER A 213 13.53 2.60 8.75
C SER A 213 12.50 3.13 7.75
N LEU A 214 11.40 3.72 8.25
CA LEU A 214 10.36 4.31 7.41
C LEU A 214 10.86 5.58 6.72
N VAL A 215 10.56 5.70 5.44
CA VAL A 215 10.92 6.90 4.68
C VAL A 215 9.84 7.95 4.82
N PHE A 216 10.18 9.02 5.51
CA PHE A 216 9.38 10.25 5.53
C PHE A 216 10.09 11.35 4.73
N THR A 217 9.35 12.12 3.94
CA THR A 217 9.88 13.27 3.19
C THR A 217 10.25 14.44 4.10
N GLN A 218 9.79 14.43 5.35
CA GLN A 218 10.08 15.48 6.34
C GLN A 218 10.41 14.85 7.71
N PRO A 219 11.50 15.30 8.38
CA PRO A 219 11.76 14.93 9.77
C PRO A 219 10.63 15.48 10.67
N ASN A 220 10.27 14.73 11.71
CA ASN A 220 9.11 15.03 12.58
C ASN A 220 7.79 15.15 11.81
N SER A 221 7.64 14.39 10.73
CA SER A 221 6.38 14.28 10.02
C SER A 221 5.28 13.85 10.99
N MET A 222 4.06 14.19 10.62
CA MET A 222 2.88 13.77 11.36
C MET A 222 2.84 12.25 11.58
N LEU A 223 3.28 11.44 10.61
CA LEU A 223 3.27 9.98 10.74
C LEU A 223 4.33 9.49 11.69
N THR A 224 5.52 10.10 11.66
CA THR A 224 6.56 9.85 12.66
C THR A 224 5.99 10.04 14.06
N ARG A 225 5.27 11.15 14.28
CA ARG A 225 4.59 11.41 15.56
C ARG A 225 3.44 10.45 15.86
N LEU A 226 2.83 9.79 14.87
CA LEU A 226 1.80 8.78 15.13
C LEU A 226 2.43 7.44 15.53
N ILE A 227 3.46 7.01 14.81
CA ILE A 227 4.14 5.73 15.02
C ILE A 227 4.98 5.72 16.30
N GLU A 228 5.56 6.85 16.70
CA GLU A 228 6.44 6.93 17.88
C GLU A 228 5.78 6.36 19.14
N GLY A 229 6.25 5.22 19.66
CA GLY A 229 5.66 4.59 20.85
C GLY A 229 4.30 3.90 20.62
N ALA A 230 3.87 3.77 19.37
CA ALA A 230 2.82 2.85 18.99
C ALA A 230 3.33 1.40 19.07
N GLU A 231 2.43 0.46 19.33
CA GLU A 231 2.68 -0.96 19.14
C GLU A 231 2.25 -1.41 17.74
N LEU A 232 1.20 -0.78 17.20
CA LEU A 232 0.67 -1.09 15.88
C LEU A 232 0.04 0.18 15.30
N LEU A 233 0.41 0.50 14.06
CA LEU A 233 -0.30 1.46 13.22
C LEU A 233 -0.92 0.72 12.03
N MET A 234 -2.20 0.93 11.82
CA MET A 234 -2.92 0.51 10.62
C MET A 234 -3.51 1.73 9.93
N VAL A 235 -3.31 1.83 8.62
CA VAL A 235 -3.89 2.91 7.81
C VAL A 235 -4.48 2.29 6.55
N GLY A 236 -5.77 2.52 6.30
CA GLY A 236 -6.48 2.12 5.10
C GLY A 236 -7.01 3.32 4.35
N THR A 237 -6.95 3.30 3.03
CA THR A 237 -7.48 4.37 2.17
C THR A 237 -8.44 3.81 1.14
N ARG A 238 -9.60 4.44 1.03
CA ARG A 238 -10.55 4.22 -0.05
C ARG A 238 -10.53 5.43 -0.97
N PHE A 239 -10.10 5.21 -2.20
CA PHE A 239 -10.15 6.22 -3.27
C PHE A 239 -11.54 6.31 -3.92
N GLY A 240 -11.86 7.46 -4.51
CA GLY A 240 -13.16 7.76 -5.09
C GLY A 240 -13.49 9.25 -5.03
N PRO A 241 -14.75 9.67 -5.27
CA PRO A 241 -15.14 11.09 -5.30
C PRO A 241 -14.80 11.86 -4.02
N LYS A 242 -14.83 11.14 -2.89
CA LYS A 242 -14.18 11.53 -1.64
C LYS A 242 -13.24 10.41 -1.24
N ILE A 243 -12.03 10.79 -0.87
CA ILE A 243 -11.00 9.90 -0.35
C ILE A 243 -11.26 9.73 1.14
N ARG A 244 -11.45 8.48 1.58
CA ARG A 244 -11.58 8.16 3.02
C ARG A 244 -10.27 7.56 3.50
N VAL A 245 -9.71 8.12 4.56
CA VAL A 245 -8.56 7.54 5.26
C VAL A 245 -9.04 7.02 6.61
N ASP A 246 -8.99 5.71 6.77
CA ASP A 246 -9.26 4.98 8.01
C ASP A 246 -7.93 4.73 8.72
N PHE A 247 -7.91 4.87 10.04
CA PHE A 247 -6.72 4.61 10.84
C PHE A 247 -7.05 3.89 12.14
N SER A 248 -6.10 3.08 12.60
CA SER A 248 -6.12 2.47 13.93
C SER A 248 -4.71 2.50 14.51
N LEU A 249 -4.59 2.95 15.75
CA LEU A 249 -3.34 3.01 16.50
C LEU A 249 -3.52 2.23 17.80
N HIS A 250 -2.66 1.25 18.03
CA HIS A 250 -2.54 0.60 19.33
C HIS A 250 -1.29 1.12 20.02
N VAL A 251 -1.40 1.41 21.31
CA VAL A 251 -0.27 1.85 22.14
C VAL A 251 0.09 0.79 23.16
N ARG A 252 1.36 0.78 23.59
CA ARG A 252 1.80 -0.16 24.62
C ARG A 252 1.10 0.12 25.96
N ASN A 253 0.59 -0.94 26.57
CA ASN A 253 -0.26 -0.89 27.79
C ASN A 253 0.42 -0.24 29.01
N ASP A 254 1.75 -0.20 29.06
CA ASP A 254 2.52 0.36 30.16
C ASP A 254 2.49 1.90 30.23
N HIS A 255 2.07 2.59 29.15
CA HIS A 255 2.02 4.06 29.05
C HIS A 255 0.68 4.61 28.50
N ALA A 256 -0.34 3.76 28.38
CA ALA A 256 -1.50 3.99 27.51
C ALA A 256 -2.29 5.29 27.80
N LYS A 257 -2.65 5.60 29.05
CA LYS A 257 -3.57 6.74 29.32
C LYS A 257 -3.00 8.13 28.96
N GLY A 258 -1.72 8.37 29.24
CA GLY A 258 -1.07 9.65 28.93
C GLY A 258 -0.78 9.79 27.44
N VAL A 259 -0.20 8.73 26.86
CA VAL A 259 0.17 8.66 25.45
C VAL A 259 -1.08 8.72 24.55
N LEU A 260 -2.17 8.02 24.88
CA LEU A 260 -3.41 8.07 24.08
C LEU A 260 -4.00 9.47 24.01
N THR A 261 -3.94 10.26 25.10
CA THR A 261 -4.47 11.62 25.10
C THR A 261 -3.65 12.54 24.20
N GLU A 262 -2.32 12.43 24.26
CA GLU A 262 -1.39 13.17 23.40
C GLU A 262 -1.50 12.74 21.93
N LYS A 263 -1.64 11.43 21.68
CA LYS A 263 -1.88 10.88 20.35
C LYS A 263 -3.22 11.33 19.80
N ALA A 264 -4.28 11.34 20.59
CA ALA A 264 -5.59 11.84 20.19
C ALA A 264 -5.53 13.32 19.78
N ALA A 265 -4.78 14.14 20.54
CA ALA A 265 -4.53 15.53 20.18
C ALA A 265 -3.70 15.64 18.89
N SER A 266 -2.72 14.77 18.71
CA SER A 266 -1.94 14.67 17.47
C SER A 266 -2.84 14.29 16.29
N PHE A 267 -3.74 13.32 16.45
CA PHE A 267 -4.74 12.94 15.43
C PHE A 267 -5.66 14.10 15.08
N ALA A 268 -6.15 14.86 16.07
CA ALA A 268 -6.97 16.05 15.82
C ALA A 268 -6.16 17.14 15.09
N ASP A 269 -4.89 17.35 15.44
CA ASP A 269 -4.02 18.28 14.71
C ASP A 269 -3.79 17.85 13.26
N VAL A 270 -3.60 16.54 13.06
CA VAL A 270 -3.28 15.91 11.78
C VAL A 270 -4.46 15.88 10.81
N PHE A 271 -5.64 15.52 11.31
CA PHE A 271 -6.79 15.23 10.46
C PHE A 271 -7.91 16.28 10.58
N ALA A 272 -7.95 17.05 11.68
CA ALA A 272 -9.03 18.01 11.92
C ALA A 272 -8.65 19.47 11.60
N LYS A 273 -7.36 19.84 11.56
CA LYS A 273 -6.96 21.19 11.15
C LYS A 273 -6.68 21.24 9.65
N GLU A 274 -7.43 22.09 8.96
CA GLU A 274 -7.06 22.49 7.60
C GLU A 274 -5.79 23.36 7.67
N PRO A 275 -4.79 23.19 6.78
CA PRO A 275 -3.60 24.02 6.78
C PRO A 275 -4.00 25.50 6.68
N PRO A 276 -3.30 26.42 7.36
CA PRO A 276 -3.61 27.84 7.26
C PRO A 276 -3.53 28.27 5.79
N ALA A 277 -4.68 28.64 5.22
CA ALA A 277 -4.70 29.41 3.99
C ALA A 277 -3.96 30.72 4.28
N VAL A 278 -3.06 31.10 3.35
CA VAL A 278 -2.30 32.36 3.24
C VAL A 278 -2.61 33.39 4.34
N SER A 279 -1.57 33.85 5.05
CA SER A 279 -1.62 34.84 6.14
C SER A 279 -2.76 35.86 5.98
N GLY A 280 -3.78 35.74 6.84
CA GLY A 280 -4.95 36.64 6.86
C GLY A 280 -6.32 35.94 6.87
N SER A 281 -6.37 34.62 6.75
CA SER A 281 -7.62 33.85 6.77
C SER A 281 -8.16 33.62 8.19
N GLN A 282 -9.47 33.79 8.39
CA GLN A 282 -10.14 33.44 9.66
C GLN A 282 -9.96 31.96 10.01
N PRO A 283 -9.95 31.58 11.31
CA PRO A 283 -9.89 30.18 11.71
C PRO A 283 -11.09 29.41 11.12
N GLN A 284 -10.81 28.50 10.20
CA GLN A 284 -11.81 27.60 9.63
C GLN A 284 -12.24 26.54 10.66
N PRO A 285 -13.50 26.07 10.59
CA PRO A 285 -14.02 25.08 11.52
C PRO A 285 -13.22 23.76 11.45
N GLN A 286 -13.01 23.14 12.62
CA GLN A 286 -12.38 21.82 12.73
C GLN A 286 -13.13 20.81 11.88
N ARG A 287 -12.41 20.03 11.06
CA ARG A 287 -13.04 18.94 10.30
C ARG A 287 -13.55 17.87 11.26
N PRO A 288 -14.81 17.43 11.12
CA PRO A 288 -15.31 16.35 11.96
C PRO A 288 -14.58 15.05 11.60
N LEU A 289 -13.83 14.51 12.55
CA LEU A 289 -13.37 13.12 12.51
C LEU A 289 -14.59 12.20 12.57
N GLY A 290 -14.73 11.34 11.58
CA GLY A 290 -15.80 10.34 11.52
C GLY A 290 -15.42 9.08 12.28
N ASN A 291 -16.36 8.47 12.99
CA ASN A 291 -16.18 7.18 13.67
C ASN A 291 -15.00 7.12 14.65
N LEU A 292 -14.63 8.26 15.23
CA LEU A 292 -13.56 8.33 16.22
C LEU A 292 -13.99 7.61 17.49
N SER A 293 -13.19 6.65 17.92
CA SER A 293 -13.42 5.86 19.12
C SER A 293 -12.13 5.72 19.90
N PHE A 294 -12.28 5.65 21.22
CA PHE A 294 -11.19 5.51 22.17
C PHE A 294 -11.47 4.28 23.04
N GLU A 295 -10.57 3.31 22.95
CA GLU A 295 -10.52 2.15 23.82
C GLU A 295 -9.31 2.26 24.76
N ALA A 296 -9.14 1.30 25.67
CA ALA A 296 -8.13 1.38 26.72
C ALA A 296 -6.69 1.46 26.19
N ASP A 297 -6.44 0.86 25.03
CA ASP A 297 -5.14 0.71 24.37
C ASP A 297 -5.17 1.10 22.88
N ARG A 298 -6.32 1.55 22.37
CA ARG A 298 -6.56 1.77 20.93
C ARG A 298 -7.28 3.07 20.64
N ILE A 299 -6.84 3.75 19.58
CA ILE A 299 -7.55 4.84 18.91
C ILE A 299 -7.88 4.37 17.51
N HIS A 300 -9.14 4.50 17.09
CA HIS A 300 -9.48 4.29 15.68
C HIS A 300 -10.43 5.37 15.20
N GLY A 301 -10.38 5.67 13.90
CA GLY A 301 -11.19 6.72 13.31
C GLY A 301 -11.05 6.78 11.81
N SER A 302 -11.75 7.74 11.22
CA SER A 302 -11.74 7.99 9.79
C SER A 302 -11.85 9.48 9.49
N VAL A 303 -11.27 9.89 8.37
CA VAL A 303 -11.45 11.23 7.80
C VAL A 303 -11.89 11.11 6.34
N GLU A 304 -12.78 12.00 5.90
CA GLU A 304 -13.09 12.18 4.48
C GLU A 304 -12.40 13.43 3.96
N LEU A 305 -11.73 13.30 2.82
CA LEU A 305 -10.96 14.33 2.16
C LEU A 305 -11.38 14.44 0.70
N SER A 306 -11.43 15.65 0.16
CA SER A 306 -11.35 15.86 -1.28
C SER A 306 -9.94 15.53 -1.81
N ALA A 307 -9.80 15.35 -3.12
CA ALA A 307 -8.49 15.06 -3.73
C ALA A 307 -7.42 16.11 -3.39
N SER A 308 -7.75 17.40 -3.44
CA SER A 308 -6.81 18.49 -3.13
C SER A 308 -6.46 18.57 -1.64
N GLU A 309 -7.36 18.16 -0.75
CA GLU A 309 -7.07 18.04 0.67
C GLU A 309 -6.15 16.84 0.95
N PHE A 310 -6.40 15.72 0.29
CA PHE A 310 -5.55 14.53 0.38
C PHE A 310 -4.13 14.81 -0.13
N GLU A 311 -3.96 15.50 -1.26
CA GLU A 311 -2.62 15.86 -1.75
C GLU A 311 -1.84 16.71 -0.74
N ARG A 312 -2.46 17.77 -0.21
CA ARG A 312 -1.84 18.62 0.82
C ARG A 312 -1.47 17.82 2.06
N TRP A 313 -2.36 16.93 2.48
CA TRP A 313 -2.14 16.04 3.62
C TRP A 313 -1.01 15.05 3.36
N ASN A 314 -0.92 14.49 2.15
CA ASN A 314 0.13 13.58 1.74
C ASN A 314 1.51 14.26 1.69
N GLU A 315 1.57 15.50 1.20
CA GLU A 315 2.78 16.33 1.18
C GLU A 315 3.29 16.67 2.60
N GLN A 316 2.39 17.01 3.52
CA GLN A 316 2.73 17.34 4.91
C GLN A 316 2.98 16.11 5.79
N GLY A 317 2.28 15.02 5.50
CA GLY A 317 2.37 13.75 6.20
C GLY A 317 3.73 13.07 6.02
N GLY A 318 4.57 13.55 5.10
CA GLY A 318 5.87 12.97 4.86
C GLY A 318 5.83 11.83 3.85
N PHE A 319 4.73 11.60 3.14
CA PHE A 319 4.65 10.47 2.23
C PHE A 319 5.49 10.72 0.99
N ALA A 320 6.37 9.78 0.65
CA ALA A 320 7.22 9.90 -0.51
C ALA A 320 6.35 9.88 -1.79
N ARG A 321 6.34 11.00 -2.53
CA ARG A 321 5.59 11.12 -3.79
C ARG A 321 5.99 9.98 -4.72
N ARG A 322 5.04 9.17 -5.20
CA ARG A 322 5.31 8.26 -6.32
C ARG A 322 5.47 9.10 -7.57
N LEU A 323 6.57 8.92 -8.27
CA LEU A 323 6.65 9.31 -9.67
C LEU A 323 5.74 8.35 -10.44
N GLN A 324 4.58 8.81 -10.89
CA GLN A 324 4.02 8.32 -12.17
C GLN A 324 4.77 9.15 -13.25
N GLU A 325 5.28 8.60 -14.35
CA GLU A 325 4.62 7.77 -15.38
C GLU A 325 5.64 6.88 -16.13
N PRO A 326 5.22 5.82 -16.85
CA PRO A 326 5.89 5.45 -18.07
C PRO A 326 5.65 6.55 -19.09
N ILE A 327 6.72 7.12 -19.66
CA ILE A 327 6.66 8.06 -20.78
C ILE A 327 5.69 7.49 -21.82
N SER A 328 4.51 8.08 -21.92
CA SER A 328 3.70 8.00 -23.12
C SER A 328 4.57 8.60 -24.22
N ARG A 329 5.22 7.72 -25.00
CA ARG A 329 5.87 8.14 -26.23
C ARG A 329 4.76 8.72 -27.09
N GLY A 330 4.75 10.05 -27.19
CA GLY A 330 4.16 10.74 -28.32
C GLY A 330 4.68 10.10 -29.60
N GLU A 331 3.75 10.00 -30.54
CA GLU A 331 3.91 9.51 -31.92
C GLU A 331 5.21 9.98 -32.60
#